data_AF-A0A8S9ZBT1-F1
#
_entry.id   AF-A0A8S9ZBT1-F1
#
_cell.length_a   1.000
_cell.length_b   1.000
_cell.length_c   1.000
_cell.angle_alpha   90.00
_cell.angle_beta   90.00
_cell.angle_gamma   90.00
#
_symmetry.space_group_name_H-M   'P 1'
#
loop_
_entity.id
_entity.type
_entity.pdbx_description
1 polymer ?
#
loop_
_entity_poly.entity_id
_entity_poly.type
_entity_poly.pdbx_seq_one_letter_code
_entity_poly.pdbx_strand_id
1 'polypeptide(L)'
;MPTHKIKLKLFTSSAELQQLINIENKIPKIIENYIILENERLENLKETRFPTEDDLNGAIQGLLRLQDTYKLKTKDLANGILLNNINIKKQMNVKDCYEIGMNAFNEKDYYHSLLWIQEAYERNLYEESPEIDGPNESEILNILSISLYKQGNLKRALEINNKLIKIDPYYPNAINNSKLYEQELKK
;
A
#
# COMPACT_ATOMS: atom_id res chain seq x y z
N MET A 1 -43.13 54.39 23.54
CA MET A 1 -42.92 52.95 23.30
C MET A 1 -41.82 52.64 22.26
N PRO A 2 -41.66 53.33 21.10
CA PRO A 2 -40.65 52.95 20.09
C PRO A 2 -39.20 53.34 20.44
N THR A 3 -38.98 54.46 21.13
CA THR A 3 -37.65 54.98 21.51
C THR A 3 -36.89 54.06 22.48
N HIS A 4 -37.61 53.39 23.38
CA HIS A 4 -37.01 52.46 24.34
C HIS A 4 -36.53 51.16 23.67
N LYS A 5 -37.27 50.65 22.68
CA LYS A 5 -36.87 49.47 21.87
C LYS A 5 -35.63 49.76 21.02
N ILE A 6 -35.52 50.97 20.46
CA ILE A 6 -34.34 51.39 19.68
C ILE A 6 -33.10 51.47 20.58
N LYS A 7 -33.24 52.06 21.77
CA LYS A 7 -32.16 52.15 22.76
C LYS A 7 -31.69 50.76 23.20
N LEU A 8 -32.62 49.83 23.44
CA LEU A 8 -32.29 48.45 23.84
C LEU A 8 -31.51 47.72 22.75
N LYS A 9 -31.94 47.83 21.48
CA LYS A 9 -31.22 47.26 20.33
C LYS A 9 -29.82 47.82 20.17
N LEU A 10 -29.64 49.13 20.35
CA LEU A 10 -28.32 49.78 20.31
C LEU A 10 -27.40 49.23 21.41
N PHE A 11 -27.90 49.03 22.62
CA PHE A 11 -27.12 48.43 23.70
C PHE A 11 -26.73 46.98 23.42
N THR A 12 -27.64 46.18 22.88
CA THR A 12 -27.34 44.79 22.48
C THR A 12 -26.29 44.76 21.37
N SER A 13 -26.45 45.57 20.32
CA SER A 13 -25.46 45.67 19.24
C SER A 13 -24.10 46.19 19.73
N SER A 14 -24.07 47.13 20.69
CA SER A 14 -22.79 47.58 21.27
C SER A 14 -22.08 46.49 22.07
N ALA A 15 -22.84 45.62 22.75
CA ALA A 15 -22.28 44.50 23.50
C ALA A 15 -21.76 43.40 22.56
N GLU A 16 -22.49 43.10 21.49
CA GLU A 16 -22.06 42.17 20.43
C GLU A 16 -20.78 42.66 19.73
N LEU A 17 -20.69 43.95 19.40
CA LEU A 17 -19.47 44.53 18.80
C LEU A 17 -18.28 44.46 19.75
N GLN A 18 -18.47 44.72 21.04
CA GLN A 18 -17.41 44.54 22.04
C GLN A 18 -16.95 43.08 22.16
N GLN A 19 -17.88 42.13 22.11
CA GLN A 19 -17.54 40.70 22.08
C GLN A 19 -16.75 40.34 20.83
N LEU A 20 -17.16 40.85 19.65
CA LEU A 20 -16.52 40.56 18.37
C LEU A 20 -15.08 41.12 18.34
N ILE A 21 -14.87 42.35 18.81
CA ILE A 21 -13.53 42.95 18.97
C ILE A 21 -12.67 42.12 19.93
N ASN A 22 -13.25 41.64 21.04
CA ASN A 22 -12.52 40.81 22.00
C ASN A 22 -12.14 39.44 21.42
N ILE A 23 -12.98 38.87 20.56
CA ILE A 23 -12.68 37.63 19.82
C ILE A 23 -11.60 37.89 18.77
N GLU A 24 -11.71 38.97 18.00
CA GLU A 24 -10.73 39.39 16.98
C GLU A 24 -9.35 39.55 17.60
N ASN A 25 -9.25 40.09 18.81
CA ASN A 25 -8.00 40.22 19.54
C ASN A 25 -7.44 38.88 20.06
N LYS A 26 -8.29 37.85 20.25
CA LYS A 26 -7.88 36.53 20.74
C LYS A 26 -7.49 35.57 19.62
N ILE A 27 -8.08 35.70 18.43
CA ILE A 27 -7.83 34.84 17.28
C ILE A 27 -6.33 34.78 16.92
N PRO A 28 -5.59 35.91 16.79
CA PRO A 28 -4.16 35.88 16.50
C PRO A 28 -3.37 35.04 17.50
N LYS A 29 -3.69 35.17 18.79
CA LYS A 29 -3.01 34.42 19.85
C LYS A 29 -3.29 32.93 19.80
N ILE A 30 -4.51 32.52 19.41
CA ILE A 30 -4.84 31.11 19.21
C ILE A 30 -4.09 30.56 18.00
N ILE A 31 -4.02 31.31 16.90
CA ILE A 31 -3.31 30.91 15.69
C ILE A 31 -1.81 30.81 15.97
N GLU A 32 -1.21 31.80 16.65
CA GLU A 32 0.19 31.74 17.08
C GLU A 32 0.48 30.50 17.93
N ASN A 33 -0.36 30.22 18.92
CA ASN A 33 -0.20 29.03 19.75
C ASN A 33 -0.32 27.73 18.94
N TYR A 34 -1.25 27.66 17.99
CA TYR A 34 -1.38 26.50 17.11
C TYR A 34 -0.14 26.32 16.23
N ILE A 35 0.39 27.41 15.66
CA ILE A 35 1.61 27.39 14.84
C ILE A 35 2.81 26.93 15.68
N ILE A 36 2.95 27.42 16.92
CA ILE A 36 4.03 27.01 17.83
C ILE A 36 3.93 25.50 18.10
N LEU A 37 2.75 25.02 18.50
CA LEU A 37 2.53 23.59 18.78
C LEU A 37 2.77 22.71 17.56
N GLU A 38 2.35 23.16 16.37
CA GLU A 38 2.55 22.39 15.14
C GLU A 38 4.04 22.38 14.73
N ASN A 39 4.76 23.48 14.94
CA ASN A 39 6.20 23.52 14.71
C ASN A 39 6.95 22.58 15.67
N GLU A 40 6.60 22.58 16.96
CA GLU A 40 7.15 21.62 17.93
C GLU A 40 6.85 20.16 17.51
N ARG A 41 5.63 19.89 17.02
CA ARG A 41 5.27 18.56 16.50
C ARG A 41 6.13 18.18 15.29
N LEU A 42 6.37 19.12 14.38
CA LEU A 42 7.20 18.91 13.20
C LEU A 42 8.67 18.70 13.54
N GLU A 43 9.21 19.40 14.54
CA GLU A 43 10.57 19.16 15.04
C GLU A 43 10.69 17.76 15.66
N ASN A 44 9.74 17.35 16.50
CA ASN A 44 9.70 16.01 17.06
C ASN A 44 9.59 14.92 15.96
N LEU A 45 8.82 15.18 14.90
CA LEU A 45 8.72 14.28 13.74
C LEU A 45 10.05 14.16 12.97
N LYS A 46 10.83 15.25 12.87
CA LYS A 46 12.17 15.21 12.25
C LYS A 46 13.17 14.42 13.07
N GLU A 47 13.06 14.46 14.39
CA GLU A 47 13.90 13.63 15.29
C GLU A 47 13.44 12.17 15.34
N THR A 48 12.19 11.90 14.94
CA THR A 48 11.66 10.54 14.89
C THR A 48 12.29 9.77 13.75
N ARG A 49 13.01 8.69 14.07
CA ARG A 49 13.54 7.76 13.08
C ARG A 49 12.41 6.87 12.57
N PHE A 50 11.93 7.15 11.37
CA PHE A 50 10.99 6.28 10.66
C PHE A 50 11.71 5.05 10.10
N PRO A 51 11.00 3.91 9.95
CA PRO A 51 11.52 2.75 9.25
C PRO A 51 12.00 3.12 7.85
N THR A 52 13.15 2.60 7.44
CA THR A 52 13.68 2.75 6.09
C THR A 52 13.30 1.55 5.22
N GLU A 53 13.65 1.62 3.93
CA GLU A 53 13.53 0.48 3.03
C GLU A 53 14.30 -0.75 3.53
N ASP A 54 15.45 -0.55 4.19
CA ASP A 54 16.22 -1.64 4.79
C ASP A 54 15.46 -2.33 5.93
N ASP A 55 14.74 -1.58 6.75
CA ASP A 55 13.90 -2.13 7.82
C ASP A 55 12.75 -2.96 7.24
N LEU A 56 12.14 -2.48 6.14
CA LEU A 56 11.10 -3.23 5.41
C LEU A 56 11.67 -4.52 4.82
N ASN A 57 12.80 -4.44 4.12
CA ASN A 57 13.48 -5.60 3.55
C ASN A 57 13.83 -6.63 4.64
N GLY A 58 14.37 -6.19 5.78
CA GLY A 58 14.65 -7.05 6.93
C GLY A 58 13.39 -7.72 7.49
N ALA A 59 12.28 -6.99 7.58
CA ALA A 59 11.00 -7.54 8.03
C ALA A 59 10.45 -8.60 7.05
N ILE A 60 10.55 -8.36 5.73
CA ILE A 60 10.16 -9.32 4.70
C ILE A 60 11.01 -10.58 4.79
N GLN A 61 12.33 -10.45 4.90
CA GLN A 61 13.23 -11.60 5.04
C GLN A 61 12.92 -12.42 6.31
N GLY A 62 12.60 -11.73 7.42
CA GLY A 62 12.12 -12.37 8.64
C GLY A 62 10.81 -13.15 8.42
N LEU A 63 9.86 -12.57 7.72
CA LEU A 63 8.57 -13.20 7.37
C LEU A 63 8.78 -14.47 6.52
N LEU A 64 9.56 -14.38 5.44
CA LEU A 64 9.83 -15.51 4.55
C LEU A 64 10.56 -16.64 5.29
N ARG A 65 11.50 -16.30 6.16
CA ARG A 65 12.18 -17.30 7.00
C ARG A 65 11.22 -18.01 7.95
N LEU A 66 10.27 -17.29 8.56
CA LEU A 66 9.23 -17.90 9.41
C LEU A 66 8.29 -18.77 8.57
N GLN A 67 7.93 -18.32 7.37
CA GLN A 67 7.12 -19.07 6.42
C GLN A 67 7.73 -20.44 6.14
N ASP A 68 9.02 -20.51 5.82
CA ASP A 68 9.73 -21.77 5.60
C ASP A 68 9.85 -22.63 6.86
N THR A 69 10.29 -22.01 7.96
CA THR A 69 10.56 -22.71 9.23
C THR A 69 9.32 -23.44 9.74
N TYR A 70 8.16 -22.80 9.61
CA TYR A 70 6.89 -23.32 10.12
C TYR A 70 5.95 -23.81 9.02
N LYS A 71 6.39 -23.83 7.75
CA LYS A 71 5.59 -24.24 6.58
C LYS A 71 4.24 -23.51 6.50
N LEU A 72 4.27 -22.21 6.75
CA LEU A 72 3.07 -21.38 6.76
C LEU A 72 2.54 -21.19 5.34
N LYS A 73 1.22 -21.22 5.17
CA LYS A 73 0.62 -20.95 3.86
C LYS A 73 0.60 -19.45 3.60
N THR A 74 1.02 -19.04 2.41
CA THR A 74 0.96 -17.64 1.95
C THR A 74 -0.42 -17.03 2.14
N LYS A 75 -1.47 -17.76 1.75
CA LYS A 75 -2.86 -17.32 1.89
C LYS A 75 -3.29 -17.12 3.33
N ASP A 76 -2.81 -17.96 4.26
CA ASP A 76 -3.12 -17.81 5.67
C ASP A 76 -2.42 -16.55 6.22
N LEU A 77 -1.14 -16.37 5.89
CA LEU A 77 -0.37 -15.17 6.25
C LEU A 77 -1.00 -13.87 5.71
N ALA A 78 -1.37 -13.85 4.43
CA ALA A 78 -1.99 -12.70 3.79
C ALA A 78 -3.38 -12.39 4.38
N ASN A 79 -4.09 -13.40 4.89
CA ASN A 79 -5.36 -13.22 5.62
C ASN A 79 -5.18 -12.90 7.12
N GLY A 80 -3.94 -12.72 7.59
CA GLY A 80 -3.65 -12.45 9.00
C GLY A 80 -3.92 -13.65 9.91
N ILE A 81 -3.82 -14.87 9.39
CA ILE A 81 -3.99 -16.11 10.13
C ILE A 81 -2.60 -16.68 10.43
N LEU A 82 -2.26 -16.73 11.72
CA LEU A 82 -0.99 -17.25 12.22
C LEU A 82 -1.15 -18.69 12.74
N LEU A 83 -0.05 -19.24 13.25
CA LEU A 83 -0.01 -20.55 13.90
C LEU A 83 -1.14 -20.69 14.93
N ASN A 84 -1.71 -21.91 15.00
CA ASN A 84 -2.86 -22.24 15.84
C ASN A 84 -4.14 -21.46 15.52
N ASN A 85 -4.30 -21.00 14.27
CA ASN A 85 -5.46 -20.24 13.79
C ASN A 85 -5.72 -18.92 14.54
N ILE A 86 -4.66 -18.30 15.06
CA ILE A 86 -4.76 -16.96 15.65
C ILE A 86 -4.99 -15.96 14.53
N ASN A 87 -6.14 -15.29 14.55
CA ASN A 87 -6.47 -14.24 13.57
C ASN A 87 -6.15 -12.87 14.16
N ILE A 88 -5.15 -12.19 13.58
CA ILE A 88 -4.70 -10.86 14.03
C ILE A 88 -5.52 -9.70 13.43
N LYS A 89 -6.59 -10.00 12.68
CA LYS A 89 -7.51 -9.07 11.99
C LYS A 89 -6.86 -8.11 10.99
N LYS A 90 -5.55 -8.16 10.83
CA LYS A 90 -4.79 -7.38 9.86
C LYS A 90 -4.50 -8.26 8.64
N GLN A 91 -5.13 -7.92 7.52
CA GLN A 91 -4.93 -8.59 6.23
C GLN A 91 -3.97 -7.76 5.38
N MET A 92 -3.26 -8.43 4.48
CA MET A 92 -2.44 -7.81 3.45
C MET A 92 -3.29 -7.50 2.23
N ASN A 93 -3.09 -6.34 1.62
CA ASN A 93 -3.72 -6.00 0.33
C ASN A 93 -2.91 -6.56 -0.86
N VAL A 94 -3.31 -6.22 -2.08
CA VAL A 94 -2.60 -6.62 -3.32
C VAL A 94 -1.17 -6.08 -3.33
N LYS A 95 -0.99 -4.81 -2.94
CA LYS A 95 0.30 -4.13 -2.90
C LYS A 95 1.29 -4.78 -1.93
N ASP A 96 0.87 -5.07 -0.70
CA ASP A 96 1.66 -5.74 0.33
C ASP A 96 2.18 -7.10 -0.19
N CYS A 97 1.29 -7.90 -0.79
CA CYS A 97 1.66 -9.21 -1.35
C CYS A 97 2.63 -9.07 -2.52
N TYR A 98 2.42 -8.07 -3.38
CA TYR A 98 3.29 -7.78 -4.51
C TYR A 98 4.68 -7.32 -4.06
N GLU A 99 4.77 -6.44 -3.07
CA GLU A 99 6.04 -5.96 -2.51
C GLU A 99 6.86 -7.11 -1.89
N ILE A 100 6.21 -8.00 -1.14
CA ILE A 100 6.87 -9.22 -0.60
C ILE A 100 7.38 -10.09 -1.76
N GLY A 101 6.56 -10.32 -2.78
CA GLY A 101 6.91 -11.12 -3.94
C GLY A 101 8.05 -10.51 -4.78
N MET A 102 8.10 -9.19 -4.89
CA MET A 102 9.14 -8.44 -5.57
C MET A 102 10.45 -8.43 -4.80
N ASN A 103 10.40 -8.28 -3.47
CA ASN A 103 11.58 -8.42 -2.63
C ASN A 103 12.21 -9.82 -2.82
N ALA A 104 11.41 -10.88 -2.74
CA ALA A 104 11.87 -12.25 -3.01
C ALA A 104 12.42 -12.42 -4.43
N PHE A 105 11.78 -11.80 -5.43
CA PHE A 105 12.23 -11.85 -6.83
C PHE A 105 13.63 -11.25 -6.99
N ASN A 106 13.88 -10.09 -6.38
CA ASN A 106 15.15 -9.38 -6.43
C ASN A 106 16.27 -10.19 -5.75
N GLU A 107 15.94 -10.91 -4.68
CA GLU A 107 16.83 -11.87 -4.00
C GLU A 107 17.00 -13.20 -4.75
N LYS A 108 16.39 -13.35 -5.94
CA LYS A 108 16.37 -14.57 -6.76
C LYS A 108 15.70 -15.77 -6.07
N ASP A 109 14.94 -15.52 -5.01
CA ASP A 109 14.06 -16.49 -4.40
C ASP A 109 12.76 -16.57 -5.22
N TYR A 110 12.87 -17.25 -6.37
CA TYR A 110 11.73 -17.42 -7.26
C TYR A 110 10.64 -18.32 -6.68
N TYR A 111 10.90 -19.01 -5.56
CA TYR A 111 9.90 -19.85 -4.89
C TYR A 111 8.93 -18.96 -4.12
N HIS A 112 9.46 -18.13 -3.22
CA HIS A 112 8.64 -17.18 -2.49
C HIS A 112 8.05 -16.11 -3.41
N SER A 113 8.81 -15.65 -4.41
CA SER A 113 8.27 -14.73 -5.41
C SER A 113 7.04 -15.30 -6.10
N LEU A 114 7.10 -16.55 -6.58
CA LEU A 114 5.95 -17.21 -7.20
C LEU A 114 4.75 -17.27 -6.25
N LEU A 115 4.96 -17.68 -5.00
CA LEU A 115 3.88 -17.81 -4.02
C LEU A 115 3.19 -16.47 -3.73
N TRP A 116 3.96 -15.42 -3.46
CA TRP A 116 3.43 -14.11 -3.06
C TRP A 116 2.85 -13.33 -4.23
N ILE A 117 3.47 -13.41 -5.42
CA ILE A 117 2.91 -12.79 -6.63
C ILE A 117 1.63 -13.51 -7.08
N GLN A 118 1.53 -14.83 -6.87
CA GLN A 118 0.27 -15.54 -7.11
C GLN A 118 -0.82 -15.10 -6.14
N GLU A 119 -0.52 -14.92 -4.85
CA GLU A 119 -1.50 -14.38 -3.89
C GLU A 119 -1.93 -12.96 -4.24
N ALA A 120 -0.98 -12.09 -4.65
CA ALA A 120 -1.29 -10.75 -5.15
C ALA A 120 -2.22 -10.80 -6.37
N TYR A 121 -1.93 -11.70 -7.31
CA TYR A 121 -2.76 -11.93 -8.49
C TYR A 121 -4.17 -12.41 -8.14
N GLU A 122 -4.30 -13.40 -7.26
CA GLU A 122 -5.59 -13.91 -6.79
C GLU A 122 -6.41 -12.81 -6.12
N ARG A 123 -5.80 -11.98 -5.28
CA ARG A 123 -6.48 -10.84 -4.62
C ARG A 123 -6.92 -9.78 -5.63
N ASN A 124 -6.07 -9.44 -6.59
CA ASN A 124 -6.37 -8.47 -7.64
C ASN A 124 -7.59 -8.86 -8.49
N LEU A 125 -7.91 -10.16 -8.62
CA LEU A 125 -9.12 -10.62 -9.33
C LEU A 125 -10.43 -10.31 -8.58
N TYR A 126 -10.37 -10.13 -7.26
CA TYR A 126 -11.54 -9.89 -6.40
C TYR A 126 -11.53 -8.50 -5.76
N GLU A 127 -10.54 -7.66 -6.09
CA GLU A 127 -10.44 -6.31 -5.57
C GLU A 127 -11.44 -5.39 -6.29
N GLU A 128 -12.42 -4.86 -5.54
CA GLU A 128 -13.44 -3.96 -6.09
C GLU A 128 -12.89 -2.57 -6.43
N SER A 129 -11.82 -2.16 -5.74
CA SER A 129 -11.22 -0.83 -5.87
C SER A 129 -9.69 -0.94 -5.77
N PRO A 130 -8.98 -0.99 -6.92
CA PRO A 130 -7.52 -1.03 -6.94
C PRO A 130 -6.91 0.17 -6.23
N GLU A 131 -5.81 -0.05 -5.51
CA GLU A 131 -5.05 1.05 -4.91
C GLU A 131 -4.40 1.93 -5.98
N ILE A 132 -4.45 3.26 -5.78
CA ILE A 132 -3.91 4.25 -6.74
C ILE A 132 -2.41 4.01 -7.01
N ASP A 133 -1.66 3.65 -5.96
CA ASP A 133 -0.22 3.40 -6.01
C ASP A 133 0.10 1.89 -5.90
N GLY A 134 -0.83 1.04 -6.32
CA GLY A 134 -0.67 -0.42 -6.38
C GLY A 134 -0.18 -0.89 -7.76
N PRO A 135 0.31 -2.14 -7.85
CA PRO A 135 0.70 -2.71 -9.13
C PRO A 135 -0.51 -2.90 -10.04
N ASN A 136 -0.34 -2.68 -11.35
CA ASN A 136 -1.38 -3.02 -12.32
C ASN A 136 -1.34 -4.52 -12.70
N GLU A 137 -2.41 -5.05 -13.31
CA GLU A 137 -2.48 -6.47 -13.69
C GLU A 137 -1.31 -6.91 -14.60
N SER A 138 -0.85 -6.03 -15.51
CA SER A 138 0.27 -6.34 -16.41
C SER A 138 1.59 -6.54 -15.66
N GLU A 139 1.87 -5.71 -14.65
CA GLU A 139 3.05 -5.83 -13.77
C GLU A 139 3.02 -7.15 -12.99
N ILE A 140 1.88 -7.48 -12.39
CA ILE A 140 1.70 -8.75 -11.66
C ILE A 140 1.92 -9.95 -12.60
N LEU A 141 1.29 -9.95 -13.78
CA LEU A 141 1.40 -11.05 -14.75
C LEU A 141 2.84 -11.20 -15.26
N ASN A 142 3.56 -10.12 -15.49
CA ASN A 142 4.95 -10.15 -15.93
C ASN A 142 5.82 -10.90 -14.91
N ILE A 143 5.80 -10.46 -13.65
CA ILE A 143 6.60 -11.09 -12.59
C ILE A 143 6.17 -12.53 -12.33
N LEU A 144 4.86 -12.81 -12.37
CA LEU A 144 4.33 -14.16 -12.22
C LEU A 144 4.86 -15.09 -13.32
N SER A 145 4.85 -14.63 -14.58
CA SER A 145 5.33 -15.42 -15.72
C SER A 145 6.83 -15.74 -15.61
N ILE A 146 7.65 -14.75 -15.22
CA ILE A 146 9.09 -14.94 -15.07
C ILE A 146 9.39 -15.87 -13.89
N SER A 147 8.68 -15.73 -12.78
CA SER A 147 8.85 -16.59 -11.60
C SER A 147 8.48 -18.05 -11.91
N LEU A 148 7.38 -18.28 -12.64
CA LEU A 148 7.00 -19.61 -13.13
C LEU A 148 8.07 -20.20 -14.04
N TYR A 149 8.62 -19.40 -14.97
CA TYR A 149 9.69 -19.82 -15.85
C TYR A 149 10.94 -20.24 -15.07
N LYS A 150 11.37 -19.41 -14.11
CA LYS A 150 12.54 -19.69 -13.26
C LYS A 150 12.37 -20.92 -12.36
N GLN A 151 11.13 -21.25 -12.01
CA GLN A 151 10.75 -22.48 -11.31
C GLN A 151 10.58 -23.71 -12.24
N GLY A 152 10.89 -23.57 -13.54
CA GLY A 152 10.78 -24.66 -14.52
C GLY A 152 9.35 -24.97 -14.96
N ASN A 153 8.36 -24.15 -14.57
CA ASN A 153 6.97 -24.32 -14.96
C ASN A 153 6.67 -23.64 -16.31
N LEU A 154 7.34 -24.10 -17.36
CA LEU A 154 7.32 -23.49 -18.70
C LEU A 154 5.91 -23.35 -19.29
N LYS A 155 5.06 -24.36 -19.13
CA LYS A 155 3.69 -24.34 -19.67
C LYS A 155 2.85 -23.22 -19.06
N ARG A 156 2.87 -23.09 -17.73
CA ARG A 156 2.14 -22.02 -17.04
C ARG A 156 2.78 -20.66 -17.26
N ALA A 157 4.10 -20.58 -17.32
CA ALA A 157 4.81 -19.34 -17.66
C ALA A 157 4.34 -18.78 -19.01
N LEU A 158 4.26 -19.64 -20.03
CA LEU A 158 3.75 -19.27 -21.36
C LEU A 158 2.28 -18.87 -21.33
N GLU A 159 1.43 -19.59 -20.59
CA GLU A 159 0.01 -19.25 -20.44
C GLU A 159 -0.18 -17.85 -19.83
N ILE A 160 0.50 -17.57 -18.72
CA ILE A 160 0.45 -16.28 -18.02
C ILE A 160 1.02 -15.16 -18.91
N ASN A 161 2.14 -15.39 -19.58
CA ASN A 161 2.74 -14.38 -20.46
C ASN A 161 1.87 -14.11 -21.70
N ASN A 162 1.17 -15.12 -22.22
CA ASN A 162 0.20 -14.91 -23.29
C ASN A 162 -1.05 -14.15 -22.81
N LYS A 163 -1.45 -14.31 -21.54
CA LYS A 163 -2.47 -13.46 -20.92
C LYS A 163 -1.99 -12.00 -20.83
N LEU A 164 -0.74 -11.77 -20.42
CA LEU A 164 -0.11 -10.44 -20.40
C LEU A 164 -0.18 -9.78 -21.78
N ILE A 165 0.26 -10.47 -22.84
CA ILE A 165 0.26 -9.92 -24.21
C ILE A 165 -1.17 -9.56 -24.68
N LYS A 166 -2.20 -10.29 -24.24
CA LYS A 166 -3.59 -9.98 -24.61
C LYS A 166 -4.09 -8.69 -23.97
N ILE A 167 -3.64 -8.38 -22.76
CA ILE A 167 -4.07 -7.20 -21.99
C ILE A 167 -3.21 -5.99 -22.38
N ASP A 168 -1.90 -6.19 -22.51
CA ASP A 168 -0.94 -5.18 -22.94
C ASP A 168 0.01 -5.76 -24.01
N PRO A 169 -0.36 -5.61 -25.30
CA PRO A 169 0.47 -6.08 -26.42
C PRO A 169 1.84 -5.40 -26.53
N TYR A 170 2.01 -4.24 -25.89
CA TYR A 170 3.23 -3.44 -25.95
C TYR A 170 4.07 -3.57 -24.67
N TYR A 171 3.67 -4.42 -23.73
CA TYR A 171 4.41 -4.63 -22.50
C TYR A 171 5.86 -5.06 -22.80
N PRO A 172 6.87 -4.38 -22.23
CA PRO A 172 8.27 -4.66 -22.52
C PRO A 172 8.64 -6.13 -22.33
N ASN A 173 9.38 -6.69 -23.28
CA ASN A 173 9.89 -8.07 -23.26
C ASN A 173 8.85 -9.19 -23.30
N ALA A 174 7.54 -8.93 -23.18
CA ALA A 174 6.51 -9.98 -23.14
C ALA A 174 6.54 -10.88 -24.40
N ILE A 175 6.65 -10.29 -25.59
CA ILE A 175 6.75 -11.04 -26.86
C ILE A 175 8.04 -11.88 -26.90
N ASN A 176 9.15 -11.34 -26.40
CA ASN A 176 10.44 -12.04 -26.37
C ASN A 176 10.40 -13.22 -25.39
N ASN A 177 9.78 -13.03 -24.21
CA ASN A 177 9.56 -14.07 -23.22
C ASN A 177 8.70 -15.21 -23.80
N SER A 178 7.61 -14.88 -24.52
CA SER A 178 6.76 -15.89 -25.17
C SER A 178 7.56 -16.78 -26.12
N LYS A 179 8.34 -16.16 -27.03
CA LYS A 179 9.22 -16.88 -27.96
C LYS A 179 10.24 -17.77 -27.24
N LEU A 180 10.85 -17.25 -26.17
CA LEU A 180 11.78 -18.02 -25.35
C LEU A 180 11.11 -19.25 -24.74
N TYR A 181 9.97 -19.08 -24.08
CA TYR A 181 9.26 -20.16 -23.41
C TYR A 181 8.78 -21.23 -24.41
N GLU A 182 8.28 -20.82 -25.58
CA GLU A 182 7.90 -21.74 -26.65
C GLU A 182 9.08 -22.55 -27.21
N GLN A 183 10.25 -21.92 -27.35
CA GLN A 183 11.46 -22.62 -27.81
C GLN A 183 11.93 -23.65 -26.79
N GLU A 184 11.90 -23.32 -25.50
CA GLU A 184 12.30 -24.25 -24.44
C GLU A 184 11.33 -25.42 -24.26
N LEU A 185 10.02 -25.21 -24.49
CA LEU A 185 9.03 -26.29 -24.47
C LEU A 185 9.21 -27.33 -25.59
N LYS A 186 9.91 -26.96 -26.68
CA LYS A 186 10.14 -27.83 -27.84
C LYS A 186 11.46 -28.62 -27.76
N LYS A 187 12.31 -28.32 -26.78
CA LYS A 187 13.56 -29.05 -26.52
C LYS A 187 13.27 -30.33 -25.73
#